data_AF-A0A7T8HH72-F1
#
_entry.id   AF-A0A7T8HH72-F1
#
_cell.length_a   1.000
_cell.length_b   1.000
_cell.length_c   1.000
_cell.angle_alpha   90.00
_cell.angle_beta   90.00
_cell.angle_gamma   90.00
#
_symmetry.space_group_name_H-M   'P 1'
#
loop_
_entity.id
_entity.type
_entity.pdbx_description
1 polymer ?
#
loop_
_entity_poly.entity_id
_entity_poly.type
_entity_poly.pdbx_seq_one_letter_code
_entity_poly.pdbx_strand_id
1 'polypeptide(L)'
;MNAEHYDLLLHNDVRWLSKGNALQRFCDLQEEITVFLRNSKHRKAHIHLNRMSDDAFVSDVCFFKRHIKHLSDLNNITRPK
;
A
#
# COMPACT_ATOMS: atom_id res chain seq x y z
N MET A 1 -1.27 37.28 -10.30
CA MET A 1 -1.84 36.00 -9.82
C MET A 1 -1.44 34.91 -10.81
N ASN A 2 -0.17 34.51 -10.82
CA ASN A 2 0.29 33.35 -11.58
C ASN A 2 0.93 32.44 -10.54
N ALA A 3 0.28 31.31 -10.24
CA ALA A 3 0.93 30.28 -9.45
C ALA A 3 2.02 29.66 -10.34
N GLU A 4 3.27 30.10 -10.13
CA GLU A 4 4.48 29.51 -10.69
C GLU A 4 4.76 28.14 -10.01
N HIS A 5 3.83 27.21 -10.13
CA HIS A 5 4.10 25.82 -9.81
C HIS A 5 4.46 25.14 -11.12
N TYR A 6 5.69 25.39 -11.57
CA TYR A 6 6.38 24.49 -12.49
C TYR A 6 6.21 23.09 -11.95
N ASP A 7 5.71 22.19 -12.79
CA ASP A 7 5.40 20.80 -12.46
C ASP A 7 6.37 20.28 -11.41
N LEU A 8 5.81 19.96 -10.23
CA LEU A 8 6.51 19.13 -9.26
C LEU A 8 6.76 17.81 -9.97
N LEU A 9 7.87 17.72 -10.69
CA LEU A 9 8.53 16.50 -11.05
C LEU A 9 8.80 15.84 -9.71
N LEU A 10 7.82 15.06 -9.27
CA LEU A 10 7.90 14.18 -8.14
C LEU A 10 8.93 13.14 -8.58
N HIS A 11 10.22 13.49 -8.47
CA HIS A 11 11.36 12.60 -8.62
C HIS A 11 11.36 11.70 -7.40
N ASN A 12 10.30 10.92 -7.33
CA ASN A 12 9.88 10.24 -6.16
C ASN A 12 10.50 8.87 -6.35
N ASP A 13 11.62 8.65 -5.67
CA ASP A 13 12.45 7.45 -5.77
C ASP A 13 11.58 6.21 -5.96
N VAL A 14 11.94 5.34 -6.91
CA VAL A 14 11.22 4.07 -7.23
C VAL A 14 10.85 3.27 -5.96
N ARG A 15 11.55 3.51 -4.85
CA ARG A 15 11.31 2.99 -3.50
C ARG A 15 9.89 3.20 -2.96
N TRP A 16 9.24 4.37 -3.07
CA TRP A 16 7.88 4.54 -2.52
C TRP A 16 6.83 3.87 -3.42
N LEU A 17 7.01 3.88 -4.75
CA LEU A 17 6.18 3.13 -5.69
C LEU A 17 6.28 1.63 -5.44
N SER A 18 7.50 1.13 -5.19
CA SER A 18 7.72 -0.27 -4.83
C SER A 18 7.01 -0.65 -3.53
N LYS A 19 7.09 0.21 -2.51
CA LYS A 19 6.35 0.04 -1.25
C LYS A 19 4.83 0.09 -1.46
N GLY A 20 4.35 0.96 -2.34
CA GLY A 20 2.94 1.04 -2.75
C GLY A 20 2.45 -0.21 -3.45
N ASN A 21 3.23 -0.70 -4.41
CA ASN A 21 2.94 -1.94 -5.12
C ASN A 21 2.94 -3.15 -4.17
N ALA A 22 3.85 -3.18 -3.20
CA ALA A 22 3.86 -4.21 -2.17
C ALA A 22 2.59 -4.15 -1.28
N LEU A 23 2.17 -2.95 -0.87
CA LEU A 23 0.94 -2.77 -0.08
C LEU A 23 -0.32 -3.13 -0.88
N GLN A 24 -0.37 -2.77 -2.16
CA GLN A 24 -1.46 -3.12 -3.06
C GLN A 24 -1.59 -4.65 -3.19
N ARG A 25 -0.49 -5.34 -3.50
CA ARG A 25 -0.43 -6.81 -3.57
C ARG A 25 -0.83 -7.46 -2.25
N PHE A 26 -0.38 -6.90 -1.13
CA PHE A 26 -0.78 -7.39 0.19
C PHE A 26 -2.30 -7.34 0.39
N CYS A 27 -2.94 -6.23 0.00
CA CYS A 27 -4.38 -6.10 0.11
C CYS A 27 -5.12 -7.02 -0.86
N ASP A 28 -4.60 -7.21 -2.08
CA ASP A 28 -5.21 -8.09 -3.09
C ASP A 28 -5.11 -9.57 -2.67
N LEU A 29 -4.08 -9.93 -1.89
CA LEU A 29 -3.86 -11.28 -1.36
C LEU A 29 -4.33 -11.44 0.10
N GLN A 30 -5.09 -10.50 0.66
CA GLN A 30 -5.42 -10.50 2.10
C GLN A 30 -6.13 -11.80 2.55
N GLU A 31 -7.06 -12.30 1.74
CA GLU A 31 -7.75 -13.56 2.01
C GLU A 31 -6.79 -14.76 1.96
N GLU A 32 -5.95 -14.84 0.94
CA GLU A 32 -4.95 -15.91 0.79
C GLU A 32 -3.94 -15.90 1.94
N ILE A 33 -3.46 -14.71 2.34
CA ILE A 33 -2.58 -14.52 3.49
C ILE A 33 -3.28 -14.97 4.78
N THR A 34 -4.56 -14.66 4.94
CA THR A 34 -5.35 -15.10 6.09
C THR A 34 -5.45 -16.62 6.16
N VAL A 35 -5.75 -17.27 5.02
CA VAL A 35 -5.79 -18.73 4.91
C VAL A 35 -4.42 -19.35 5.20
N PHE A 36 -3.34 -18.79 4.64
CA PHE A 36 -1.97 -19.23 4.90
C PHE A 36 -1.62 -19.14 6.40
N LEU A 37 -1.96 -18.03 7.06
CA LEU A 37 -1.69 -17.83 8.48
C LEU A 37 -2.47 -18.80 9.36
N ARG A 38 -3.73 -19.11 9.02
CA ARG A 38 -4.54 -20.12 9.73
C ARG A 38 -3.95 -21.52 9.67
N ASN A 39 -3.37 -21.88 8.52
CA ASN A 39 -2.80 -23.21 8.29
C ASN A 39 -1.34 -23.33 8.78
N SER A 40 -0.73 -22.23 9.23
CA SER A 40 0.67 -22.21 9.64
C SER A 40 0.87 -22.70 11.07
N LYS A 41 1.80 -23.63 11.27
CA LYS A 41 2.21 -24.12 12.59
C LYS A 41 3.14 -23.16 13.33
N HIS A 42 3.54 -22.05 12.70
CA HIS A 42 4.47 -21.10 13.31
C HIS A 42 3.79 -20.31 14.43
N ARG A 43 4.47 -20.19 15.56
CA ARG A 43 4.03 -19.35 16.67
C ARG A 43 3.81 -17.89 16.27
N LYS A 44 4.47 -17.35 15.25
CA LYS A 44 4.19 -15.97 14.81
C LYS A 44 2.89 -15.84 14.00
N ALA A 45 2.40 -16.93 13.40
CA ALA A 45 1.25 -16.88 12.51
C ALA A 45 -0.04 -16.46 13.24
N HIS A 46 -0.27 -16.93 14.46
CA HIS A 46 -1.44 -16.51 15.25
C HIS A 46 -1.42 -15.02 15.59
N ILE A 47 -0.24 -14.44 15.85
CA ILE A 47 -0.09 -13.01 16.13
C ILE A 47 -0.48 -12.19 14.89
N HIS A 48 -0.02 -12.61 13.73
CA HIS A 48 -0.36 -11.94 12.46
C HIS A 48 -1.83 -12.16 12.08
N LEU A 49 -2.41 -13.33 12.36
CA LEU A 49 -3.82 -13.62 12.11
C LEU A 49 -4.74 -12.74 12.97
N ASN A 50 -4.41 -12.57 14.26
CA ASN A 50 -5.15 -11.67 15.14
C ASN A 50 -5.09 -10.22 14.63
N ARG A 51 -3.93 -9.77 14.16
CA ARG A 51 -3.79 -8.46 13.51
C ARG A 51 -4.63 -8.30 12.25
N MET A 52 -4.80 -9.36 11.45
CA MET A 52 -5.68 -9.30 10.27
C MET A 52 -7.17 -9.18 10.63
N SER A 53 -7.53 -9.48 11.87
CA SER A 53 -8.90 -9.35 12.39
C SER A 53 -9.10 -8.07 13.22
N ASP A 54 -8.06 -7.24 13.35
CA ASP A 54 -8.10 -5.97 14.07
C ASP A 54 -8.58 -4.87 13.11
N ASP A 55 -9.80 -4.39 13.31
CA ASP A 55 -10.43 -3.36 12.49
C ASP A 55 -9.60 -2.07 12.44
N ALA A 56 -8.89 -1.71 13.51
CA ALA A 56 -8.04 -0.52 13.53
C ALA A 56 -6.86 -0.69 12.56
N PHE A 57 -6.19 -1.85 12.61
CA PHE A 57 -5.11 -2.17 11.69
C PHE A 57 -5.58 -2.23 10.23
N VAL A 58 -6.72 -2.87 9.98
CA VAL A 58 -7.30 -2.96 8.63
C VAL A 58 -7.65 -1.56 8.10
N SER A 59 -8.24 -0.71 8.94
CA SER A 59 -8.54 0.68 8.60
C SER A 59 -7.28 1.46 8.20
N ASP A 60 -6.20 1.33 8.98
CA ASP A 60 -4.91 1.96 8.66
C ASP A 60 -4.36 1.47 7.32
N VAL A 61 -4.37 0.16 7.07
CA VAL A 61 -3.93 -0.43 5.80
C VAL A 61 -4.75 0.11 4.62
N CYS A 62 -6.08 0.19 4.77
CA CYS A 62 -6.97 0.75 3.75
C CYS A 62 -6.70 2.24 3.49
N PHE A 63 -6.45 3.02 4.55
CA PHE A 63 -6.05 4.41 4.45
C PHE A 63 -4.75 4.55 3.66
N PHE A 64 -3.69 3.83 4.05
CA PHE A 64 -2.40 3.88 3.35
C PHE A 64 -2.50 3.41 1.89
N LYS A 65 -3.28 2.36 1.61
CA LYS A 65 -3.55 1.89 0.24
C LYS A 65 -4.14 3.01 -0.61
N ARG A 66 -5.15 3.70 -0.09
CA ARG A 66 -5.83 4.79 -0.81
C ARG A 66 -4.87 5.95 -1.11
N HIS A 67 -4.10 6.38 -0.11
CA HIS A 67 -3.15 7.47 -0.27
C HIS A 67 -2.02 7.12 -1.26
N ILE A 68 -1.44 5.93 -1.15
CA ILE A 68 -0.34 5.54 -2.05
C ILE A 68 -0.84 5.28 -3.47
N LYS A 69 -2.05 4.75 -3.64
CA LYS A 69 -2.68 4.62 -4.97
C LYS A 69 -2.82 5.99 -5.63
N HIS A 70 -3.37 6.98 -4.92
CA HIS A 70 -3.53 8.33 -5.44
C HIS A 70 -2.20 8.95 -5.88
N LEU A 71 -1.15 8.81 -5.06
CA LEU A 71 0.19 9.28 -5.42
C LEU A 71 0.75 8.55 -6.65
N SER A 72 0.51 7.24 -6.75
CA SER A 72 0.96 6.43 -7.89
C SER A 72 0.26 6.84 -9.19
N ASP A 73 -1.06 7.10 -9.13
CA ASP A 73 -1.86 7.57 -10.25
C ASP A 73 -1.36 8.94 -10.74
N LEU A 74 -1.11 9.89 -9.83
CA LEU A 74 -0.53 11.20 -10.16
C LEU A 74 0.84 11.05 -10.85
N ASN A 75 1.72 10.21 -10.31
CA ASN A 75 3.04 9.97 -10.90
C ASN A 75 2.96 9.33 -12.30
N ASN A 76 1.95 8.51 -12.58
CA ASN A 76 1.76 7.95 -13.91
C ASN A 76 1.21 8.97 -14.92
N ILE A 77 0.48 9.98 -14.46
CA ILE A 77 -0.04 11.07 -15.30
C ILE A 77 1.06 12.08 -15.65
N THR A 78 1.99 12.36 -14.73
CA THR A 78 3.03 13.38 -14.91
C THR A 78 4.32 12.87 -15.57
N ARG A 79 4.44 11.56 -15.82
CA ARG A 79 5.59 11.01 -16.57
C ARG A 79 5.44 11.30 -18.07
N PRO A 80 6.40 12.01 -18.72
CA PRO A 80 6.41 12.11 -20.17
C PRO A 80 6.62 10.71 -20.78
N LYS A 81 5.82 10.38 -21.81
CA LYS A 81 5.93 9.14 -22.58
C LYS A 81 7.23 9.07 -23.38
#